data_AF-K6DQX2-F1
#
_entry.id   AF-K6DQX2-F1
#
_cell.length_a   1.000
_cell.length_b   1.000
_cell.length_c   1.000
_cell.angle_alpha   90.00
_cell.angle_beta   90.00
_cell.angle_gamma   90.00
#
_symmetry.space_group_name_H-M   'P 1'
#
loop_
_entity.id
_entity.type
_entity.pdbx_description
1 polymer ?
#
loop_
_entity_poly.entity_id
_entity_poly.type
_entity_poly.pdbx_seq_one_letter_code
_entity_poly.pdbx_strand_id
1 'polypeptide(L)'
;MLTRVELYNHKPKQSSRKGLFFFIIACIILSASFFIFRYYYQSTIKIEAPSEDLGQKVVIHLPNGQKVFTYDNLIFEKDGKTYYKGERNTIDLTGGTVAYENWE
;
A
#
# COMPACT_ATOMS: atom_id res chain seq x y z
N MET A 1 -8.05 78.44 0.66
CA MET A 1 -6.58 78.36 0.67
C MET A 1 -6.21 76.90 0.94
N LEU A 2 -5.79 76.16 -0.08
CA LEU A 2 -5.47 74.73 0.03
C LEU A 2 -4.04 74.61 0.58
N THR A 3 -3.85 73.88 1.68
CA THR A 3 -2.52 73.73 2.29
C THR A 3 -1.67 72.77 1.46
N ARG A 4 -0.37 73.06 1.31
CA ARG A 4 0.60 72.26 0.53
C ARG A 4 0.63 70.77 0.90
N VAL A 5 0.10 70.41 2.07
CA VAL A 5 0.01 69.04 2.58
C VAL A 5 -1.00 68.21 1.77
N GLU A 6 -2.07 68.81 1.26
CA GLU A 6 -3.10 68.09 0.48
C GLU A 6 -2.64 67.74 -0.94
N LEU A 7 -1.72 68.52 -1.52
CA LEU A 7 -1.21 68.29 -2.88
C LEU A 7 -0.31 67.04 -2.97
N TYR A 8 0.29 66.60 -1.86
CA TYR A 8 1.28 65.51 -1.85
C TYR A 8 0.68 64.12 -1.58
N ASN A 9 -0.58 64.06 -1.13
CA ASN A 9 -1.25 62.80 -0.76
C ASN A 9 -1.91 62.08 -1.93
N HIS A 10 -1.88 62.64 -3.15
CA HIS A 10 -2.43 61.99 -4.33
C HIS A 10 -1.41 61.10 -5.05
N LYS A 11 -0.67 60.25 -4.33
CA LYS A 11 0.02 59.13 -4.99
C LYS A 11 -1.05 58.13 -5.45
N PRO A 12 -1.15 57.78 -6.74
CA PRO A 12 -2.03 56.70 -7.13
C PRO A 12 -1.56 55.46 -6.36
N LYS A 13 -2.46 54.86 -5.58
CA LYS A 13 -2.24 53.56 -4.93
C LYS A 13 -2.02 52.57 -6.07
N GLN A 14 -0.77 52.40 -6.48
CA GLN A 14 -0.39 51.57 -7.61
C GLN A 14 -0.89 50.17 -7.32
N SER A 15 -2.01 49.83 -7.95
CA SER A 15 -2.78 48.64 -7.62
C SER A 15 -1.88 47.42 -7.78
N SER A 16 -1.73 46.64 -6.71
CA SER A 16 -0.91 45.44 -6.63
C SER A 16 -1.45 44.27 -7.47
N ARG A 17 -2.30 44.54 -8.47
CA ARG A 17 -2.87 43.56 -9.41
C ARG A 17 -1.81 42.66 -10.04
N LYS A 18 -0.61 43.19 -10.33
CA LYS A 18 0.52 42.39 -10.82
C LYS A 18 1.01 41.39 -9.77
N GLY A 19 1.15 41.80 -8.51
CA GLY A 19 1.55 40.92 -7.41
C GLY A 19 0.50 39.85 -7.10
N LEU A 20 -0.79 40.20 -7.18
CA LEU A 20 -1.88 39.25 -7.01
C LEU A 20 -1.90 38.19 -8.13
N PHE A 21 -1.57 38.58 -9.36
CA PHE A 21 -1.43 37.65 -10.48
C PHE A 21 -0.27 36.66 -10.28
N PHE A 22 0.92 37.15 -9.89
CA PHE A 22 2.05 36.27 -9.58
C PHE A 22 1.76 35.34 -8.39
N PHE A 23 1.03 35.82 -7.39
CA PHE A 23 0.61 35.01 -6.25
C PHE A 23 -0.31 33.86 -6.67
N ILE A 24 -1.31 34.14 -7.51
CA ILE A 24 -2.21 33.11 -8.03
C ILE A 24 -1.43 32.06 -8.84
N ILE A 25 -0.51 32.50 -9.70
CA ILE A 25 0.34 31.58 -10.49
C ILE A 25 1.17 30.69 -9.56
N ALA A 26 1.79 31.26 -8.53
CA ALA A 26 2.56 30.49 -7.55
C ALA A 26 1.70 29.44 -6.84
N CYS A 27 0.47 29.79 -6.43
CA CYS A 27 -0.47 28.84 -5.82
C CYS A 27 -0.85 27.70 -6.77
N ILE A 28 -1.05 27.98 -8.06
CA ILE A 28 -1.36 26.95 -9.07
C ILE A 28 -0.17 26.00 -9.24
N ILE A 29 1.05 26.53 -9.36
CA ILE A 29 2.25 25.70 -9.48
C ILE A 29 2.44 24.81 -8.26
N LEU A 30 2.31 25.37 -7.05
CA LEU A 30 2.47 24.62 -5.80
C LEU A 30 1.42 23.50 -5.66
N SER A 31 0.15 23.80 -5.96
CA SER A 31 -0.92 22.80 -5.88
C SER A 31 -0.75 21.69 -6.92
N ALA A 32 -0.48 22.03 -8.19
CA ALA A 32 -0.20 21.05 -9.22
C ALA A 32 0.98 20.14 -8.86
N SER A 33 2.08 20.73 -8.36
CA SER A 33 3.26 19.98 -7.91
C SER A 33 2.92 19.00 -6.79
N PHE A 34 2.14 19.43 -5.80
CA PHE A 34 1.71 18.58 -4.70
C PHE A 34 0.84 17.41 -5.16
N PHE A 35 -0.11 17.65 -6.07
CA PHE A 35 -0.97 16.60 -6.62
C PHE A 35 -0.18 15.58 -7.43
N ILE A 36 0.74 16.03 -8.29
CA ILE A 36 1.61 15.15 -9.07
C ILE A 36 2.46 14.30 -8.13
N PHE A 37 3.12 14.92 -7.15
CA PHE A 37 3.97 14.20 -6.20
C PHE A 37 3.18 13.16 -5.40
N ARG A 38 1.98 13.53 -4.91
CA ARG A 38 1.08 12.60 -4.22
C ARG A 38 0.69 11.42 -5.11
N TYR A 39 0.35 11.66 -6.38
CA TYR A 39 -0.03 10.61 -7.32
C TYR A 39 1.15 9.67 -7.63
N TYR A 40 2.35 10.21 -7.83
CA TYR A 40 3.55 9.42 -8.06
C TYR A 40 3.94 8.57 -6.84
N TYR A 41 3.89 9.13 -5.63
CA TYR A 41 4.18 8.36 -4.42
C TYR A 41 3.13 7.28 -4.15
N GLN A 42 1.84 7.58 -4.35
CA GLN A 42 0.79 6.57 -4.16
C GLN A 42 0.84 5.46 -5.22
N SER A 43 1.22 5.77 -6.46
CA SER A 43 1.32 4.76 -7.53
C SER A 43 2.60 3.93 -7.48
N THR A 44 3.69 4.48 -6.93
CA THR A 44 4.99 3.78 -6.82
C THR A 44 5.05 2.86 -5.60
N ILE A 45 4.28 3.13 -4.54
CA ILE A 45 4.13 2.20 -3.41
C ILE A 45 3.10 1.14 -3.80
N LYS A 46 3.46 0.28 -4.76
CA LYS A 46 2.91 -1.06 -4.79
C LYS A 46 3.49 -1.77 -3.58
N ILE A 47 2.70 -1.84 -2.52
CA ILE A 47 2.90 -2.88 -1.50
C ILE A 47 2.57 -4.18 -2.24
N GLU A 48 3.53 -4.70 -2.99
CA GLU A 48 3.56 -6.12 -3.29
C GLU A 48 3.69 -6.77 -1.93
N ALA A 49 2.54 -7.11 -1.33
CA ALA A 49 2.51 -8.06 -0.24
C ALA A 49 3.39 -9.22 -0.73
N PRO A 50 4.40 -9.67 0.05
CA PRO A 50 5.23 -10.77 -0.39
C PRO A 50 4.26 -11.87 -0.82
N SER A 51 4.26 -12.21 -2.11
CA SER A 51 3.41 -13.29 -2.57
C SER A 51 4.00 -14.51 -1.89
N GLU A 52 3.39 -14.94 -0.79
CA GLU A 52 3.79 -16.18 -0.14
C GLU A 52 3.66 -17.26 -1.21
N ASP A 53 4.79 -17.78 -1.66
CA ASP A 53 4.83 -18.93 -2.53
C ASP A 53 4.32 -20.09 -1.70
N LEU A 54 3.01 -20.34 -1.79
CA LEU A 54 2.35 -21.42 -1.08
C LEU A 54 2.89 -22.78 -1.57
N GLY A 55 3.50 -22.83 -2.75
CA GLY A 55 4.05 -24.02 -3.37
C GLY A 55 2.98 -24.90 -4.02
N GLN A 56 3.22 -26.20 -4.11
CA GLN A 56 2.34 -27.13 -4.84
C GLN A 56 1.13 -27.56 -4.00
N LYS A 57 -0.01 -27.73 -4.68
CA LYS A 57 -1.22 -28.31 -4.10
C LYS A 57 -0.97 -29.76 -3.68
N VAL A 58 -1.30 -30.07 -2.43
CA VAL A 58 -1.18 -31.41 -1.86
C VAL A 58 -2.41 -31.79 -1.05
N VAL A 59 -2.66 -33.09 -0.95
CA VAL A 59 -3.69 -33.69 -0.14
C VAL A 59 -3.03 -34.61 0.87
N ILE A 60 -3.32 -34.41 2.14
CA ILE A 60 -2.77 -35.20 3.23
C ILE A 60 -3.84 -36.16 3.69
N HIS A 61 -3.52 -37.45 3.59
CA HIS A 61 -4.36 -38.53 4.05
C HIS A 61 -3.97 -38.89 5.47
N LEU A 62 -4.79 -38.50 6.43
CA LEU A 62 -4.56 -38.79 7.85
C LEU A 62 -4.94 -40.25 8.16
N PRO A 63 -4.28 -40.86 9.17
CA PRO A 63 -4.55 -42.24 9.56
C PRO A 63 -5.97 -42.45 10.10
N ASN A 64 -6.65 -41.38 10.52
CA ASN A 64 -8.07 -41.40 10.93
C ASN A 64 -9.05 -41.39 9.72
N GLY A 65 -8.54 -41.40 8.48
CA GLY A 65 -9.33 -41.35 7.25
C GLY A 65 -9.72 -39.93 6.80
N GLN A 66 -9.38 -38.89 7.56
CA GLN A 66 -9.62 -37.51 7.19
C GLN A 66 -8.63 -37.06 6.09
N LYS A 67 -9.11 -36.20 5.19
CA LYS A 67 -8.28 -35.58 4.15
C LYS A 67 -8.10 -34.10 4.44
N VAL A 68 -6.87 -33.61 4.33
CA VAL A 68 -6.53 -32.19 4.48
C VAL A 68 -5.97 -31.68 3.17
N PHE A 69 -6.66 -30.71 2.56
CA PHE A 69 -6.23 -30.06 1.32
C PHE A 69 -5.40 -28.83 1.70
N THR A 70 -4.16 -28.79 1.25
CA THR A 70 -3.22 -27.71 1.61
C THR A 70 -2.14 -27.56 0.55
N TYR A 71 -1.13 -26.76 0.85
CA TYR A 71 0.07 -26.60 0.03
C TYR A 71 1.31 -27.10 0.78
N ASP A 72 2.31 -27.57 0.03
CA ASP A 72 3.53 -28.18 0.56
C ASP A 72 4.33 -27.23 1.47
N ASN A 73 4.47 -25.95 1.13
CA ASN A 73 5.23 -24.98 1.94
C ASN A 73 4.55 -24.63 3.27
N LEU A 74 3.28 -24.99 3.44
CA LEU A 74 2.56 -24.83 4.70
C LEU A 74 2.75 -26.02 5.64
N ILE A 75 3.43 -27.09 5.19
CA ILE A 75 3.72 -28.29 5.97
C ILE A 75 5.16 -28.19 6.48
N PHE A 76 5.37 -28.45 7.76
CA PHE A 76 6.70 -28.46 8.36
C PHE A 76 6.85 -29.60 9.38
N GLU A 77 8.05 -30.15 9.47
CA GLU A 77 8.38 -31.13 10.49
C GLU A 77 9.03 -30.45 11.70
N LYS A 78 8.57 -30.81 12.89
CA LYS A 78 9.14 -30.37 14.15
C LYS A 78 9.08 -31.50 15.17
N ASP A 79 10.20 -31.78 15.82
CA ASP A 79 10.31 -32.81 16.87
C ASP A 79 9.84 -34.21 16.40
N GLY A 80 10.10 -34.57 15.13
CA GLY A 80 9.69 -35.83 14.52
C GLY A 80 8.20 -35.94 14.22
N LYS A 81 7.46 -34.83 14.31
CA LYS A 81 6.03 -34.72 14.03
C LYS A 81 5.80 -33.77 12.86
N THR A 82 4.78 -34.07 12.07
CA THR A 82 4.43 -33.28 10.89
C THR A 82 3.27 -32.35 11.24
N TYR A 83 3.41 -31.07 10.93
CA TYR A 83 2.43 -30.05 11.24
C TYR A 83 2.08 -29.21 10.01
N TYR A 84 0.82 -28.76 9.97
CA TYR A 84 0.38 -27.73 9.04
C TYR A 84 0.35 -26.39 9.76
N LYS A 85 0.94 -25.37 9.14
CA LYS A 85 0.91 -23.98 9.59
C LYS A 85 -0.03 -23.16 8.71
N GLY A 86 -1.28 -23.05 9.12
CA GLY A 86 -2.18 -22.05 8.57
C GLY A 86 -1.93 -20.66 9.18
N GLU A 87 -2.55 -19.63 8.60
CA GLU A 87 -2.43 -18.24 9.06
C GLU A 87 -2.87 -18.05 10.52
N ARG A 88 -3.86 -18.84 10.98
CA ARG A 88 -4.44 -18.72 12.33
C ARG A 88 -4.30 -19.97 13.19
N ASN A 89 -4.11 -21.14 12.59
CA ASN A 89 -4.18 -22.43 13.27
C ASN A 89 -3.05 -23.35 12.84
N THR A 90 -2.53 -24.13 13.78
CA THR A 90 -1.62 -25.25 13.52
C THR A 90 -2.38 -26.56 13.67
N ILE A 91 -2.27 -27.45 12.68
CA ILE A 91 -2.92 -28.75 12.70
C ILE A 91 -1.83 -29.83 12.76
N ASP A 92 -2.01 -30.83 13.62
CA ASP A 92 -1.14 -32.00 13.67
C ASP A 92 -1.50 -32.95 12.52
N LEU A 93 -0.50 -33.27 11.70
CA LEU A 93 -0.61 -34.14 10.54
C LEU A 93 0.25 -35.39 10.67
N THR A 94 0.76 -35.68 11.87
CA THR A 94 1.70 -36.77 12.11
C THR A 94 1.13 -38.11 11.67
N GLY A 95 1.92 -38.85 10.90
CA GLY A 95 1.53 -40.15 10.36
C GLY A 95 0.59 -40.08 9.15
N GLY A 96 0.31 -38.89 8.63
CA GLY A 96 -0.40 -38.70 7.37
C GLY A 96 0.52 -38.87 6.15
N THR A 97 -0.05 -39.37 5.05
CA THR A 97 0.66 -39.50 3.77
C THR A 97 0.34 -38.31 2.87
N VAL A 98 1.38 -37.67 2.31
CA VAL A 98 1.24 -36.53 1.38
C VAL A 98 1.10 -37.06 -0.05
N ALA A 99 0.01 -36.67 -0.73
CA ALA A 99 -0.24 -36.93 -2.14
C ALA A 99 -0.26 -35.60 -2.91
N TYR A 100 0.50 -35.51 -3.99
CA TYR A 100 0.50 -34.35 -4.88
C TYR A 100 -0.64 -34.50 -5.88
N GLU A 101 -1.75 -33.84 -5.59
CA GLU A 101 -2.95 -33.86 -6.41
C GLU A 101 -3.36 -32.42 -6.72
N ASN A 102 -3.57 -32.14 -8.00
CA ASN A 102 -4.11 -30.86 -8.43
C ASN A 102 -5.64 -30.89 -8.27
N TRP A 103 -6.11 -30.50 -7.10
CA TRP A 103 -7.52 -30.42 -6.77
C TRP A 103 -8.17 -29.14 -7.33
N GLU A 104 -9.43 -29.22 -7.73
CA GLU A 104 -10.26 -28.11 -8.27
C GLU A 104 -10.81 -27.18 -7.18
#